data_AF-A0A8V5HB91-F1
#
_entry.id   AF-A0A8V5HB91-F1
#
_cell.length_a   1.000
_cell.length_b   1.000
_cell.length_c   1.000
_cell.angle_alpha   90.00
_cell.angle_beta   90.00
_cell.angle_gamma   90.00
#
_symmetry.space_group_name_H-M   'P 1'
#
loop_
_entity.id
_entity.type
_entity.pdbx_description
1 polymer ?
#
loop_
_entity_poly.entity_id
_entity_poly.type
_entity_poly.pdbx_seq_one_letter_code
_entity_poly.pdbx_strand_id
1 'polypeptide(L)'
;MRLYSLSVLYRGEPKVRLLKAAYDVSTFSFFQRSSVQEFMTFTSQLIVERSELGSRASVKEQEYLCHVYVRSDGLAGVVIADNEYPPRVCFTLLDKVLDEFSRQVSRAEWPSGSPSTIPYTALDGHLSKYQNPRDADPMTKVQAELDETKIILHNTMESLLERGEKLDDLVSKSEVLGAQSKAFYKTARKQNSCCAVM
;
A
#
# COMPACT_ATOMS: atom_id res chain seq x y z
N MET A 1 -6.78 -14.41 5.76
CA MET A 1 -6.57 -14.16 4.31
C MET A 1 -7.55 -13.12 3.76
N ARG A 2 -7.17 -11.84 3.76
CA ARG A 2 -7.93 -10.72 3.18
C ARG A 2 -7.01 -9.68 2.56
N LEU A 3 -7.57 -8.89 1.66
CA LEU A 3 -6.98 -7.63 1.19
C LEU A 3 -7.67 -6.47 1.90
N TYR A 4 -6.89 -5.52 2.40
CA TYR A 4 -7.39 -4.36 3.16
C TYR A 4 -7.39 -3.07 2.34
N SER A 5 -6.37 -2.89 1.50
CA SER A 5 -6.31 -1.76 0.57
C SER A 5 -5.61 -2.13 -0.71
N LEU A 6 -5.98 -1.42 -1.77
CA LEU A 6 -5.32 -1.43 -3.05
C LEU A 6 -5.23 0.02 -3.51
N SER A 7 -4.04 0.51 -3.82
CA SER A 7 -3.81 1.90 -4.17
C SER A 7 -2.83 2.05 -5.33
N VAL A 8 -3.08 3.09 -6.14
CA VAL A 8 -2.23 3.52 -7.23
C VAL A 8 -1.68 4.89 -6.88
N LEU A 9 -0.36 5.01 -6.91
CA LEU A 9 0.39 6.21 -6.57
C LEU A 9 1.31 6.60 -7.72
N TYR A 10 1.70 7.86 -7.75
CA TYR A 10 2.76 8.36 -8.61
C TYR A 10 3.93 8.81 -7.77
N ARG A 11 5.09 8.21 -8.02
CA ARG A 11 6.36 8.63 -7.45
C ARG A 11 6.99 9.70 -8.35
N GLY A 12 6.68 10.96 -8.05
CA GLY A 12 7.36 12.11 -8.63
C GLY A 12 8.41 12.68 -7.67
N GLU A 13 9.38 13.41 -8.20
CA GLU A 13 10.22 14.30 -7.40
C GLU A 13 9.49 15.66 -7.24
N PRO A 14 9.28 16.20 -6.03
CA PRO A 14 9.84 15.80 -4.72
C PRO A 14 8.89 14.99 -3.82
N LYS A 15 7.67 14.62 -4.27
CA LYS A 15 6.65 13.98 -3.42
C LYS A 15 5.91 12.86 -4.14
N VAL A 16 5.60 11.82 -3.38
CA VAL A 16 4.66 10.77 -3.79
C VAL A 16 3.22 11.31 -3.75
N ARG A 17 2.43 10.98 -4.77
CA ARG A 17 1.03 11.39 -4.88
C ARG A 17 0.12 10.18 -4.94
N LEU A 18 -0.97 10.23 -4.19
CA LEU A 18 -2.04 9.25 -4.30
C LEU A 18 -2.92 9.59 -5.51
N LEU A 19 -3.02 8.67 -6.47
CA LEU A 19 -3.88 8.85 -7.65
C LEU A 19 -5.26 8.24 -7.42
N LYS A 20 -5.31 7.02 -6.88
CA LYS A 20 -6.57 6.34 -6.55
C LYS A 20 -6.34 5.30 -5.46
N ALA A 21 -7.35 5.03 -4.64
CA ALA A 21 -7.31 3.97 -3.65
C ALA A 21 -8.69 3.37 -3.44
N ALA A 22 -8.70 2.07 -3.13
CA ALA A 22 -9.84 1.29 -2.70
C ALA A 22 -9.50 0.64 -1.35
N TYR A 23 -10.48 0.49 -0.47
CA TYR A 23 -10.29 -0.03 0.88
C TYR A 23 -11.41 -0.99 1.27
N ASP A 24 -11.06 -2.10 1.91
CA ASP A 24 -11.99 -2.97 2.63
C ASP A 24 -11.61 -2.98 4.11
N VAL A 25 -12.27 -2.11 4.87
CA VAL A 25 -12.13 -1.98 6.33
C VAL A 25 -13.34 -2.54 7.08
N SER A 26 -14.10 -3.43 6.43
CA SER A 26 -15.34 -3.99 7.00
C SER A 26 -15.11 -4.76 8.30
N THR A 27 -13.93 -5.37 8.46
CA THR A 27 -13.51 -6.12 9.66
C THR A 27 -13.25 -5.24 10.87
N PHE A 28 -12.90 -3.97 10.66
CA PHE A 28 -12.57 -3.06 11.76
C PHE A 28 -13.84 -2.47 12.36
N SER A 29 -13.77 -2.17 13.66
CA SER A 29 -14.83 -1.48 14.38
C SER A 29 -15.21 -0.19 13.66
N PHE A 30 -16.50 0.11 13.55
CA PHE A 30 -17.02 1.26 12.80
C PHE A 30 -16.28 2.58 13.13
N PHE A 31 -16.02 2.83 14.41
CA PHE A 31 -15.34 4.04 14.89
C PHE A 31 -13.83 4.10 14.58
N GLN A 32 -13.22 2.99 14.18
CA GLN A 32 -11.79 2.91 13.84
C GLN A 32 -11.56 2.99 12.33
N ARG A 33 -12.57 2.68 11.49
CA ARG A 33 -12.44 2.52 10.04
C ARG A 33 -11.77 3.72 9.36
N SER A 34 -12.16 4.95 9.71
CA SER A 34 -11.55 6.16 9.16
C SER A 34 -10.06 6.23 9.48
N SER A 35 -9.69 6.02 10.74
CA SER A 35 -8.29 6.04 11.15
C SER A 35 -7.46 4.96 10.44
N VAL A 36 -8.01 3.75 10.32
CA VAL A 36 -7.32 2.65 9.63
C VAL A 36 -7.12 2.97 8.14
N GLN A 37 -8.11 3.55 7.45
CA GLN A 37 -7.96 3.98 6.06
C GLN A 37 -6.87 5.05 5.89
N GLU A 38 -6.84 6.04 6.77
CA GLU A 38 -5.79 7.07 6.75
C GLU A 38 -4.40 6.45 6.98
N PHE A 39 -4.27 5.50 7.91
CA PHE A 39 -3.02 4.78 8.12
C PHE A 39 -2.59 3.95 6.93
N MET A 40 -3.49 3.18 6.31
CA MET A 40 -3.18 2.43 5.10
C MET A 40 -2.68 3.35 3.98
N THR A 41 -3.27 4.54 3.86
CA THR A 41 -2.87 5.55 2.88
C THR A 41 -1.49 6.11 3.16
N PHE A 42 -1.25 6.51 4.41
CA PHE A 42 0.05 7.00 4.87
C PHE A 42 1.14 5.94 4.67
N THR A 43 0.89 4.71 5.08
CA THR A 43 1.81 3.57 4.90
C THR A 43 2.11 3.34 3.42
N SER A 44 1.10 3.36 2.55
CA SER A 44 1.29 3.18 1.11
C SER A 44 2.16 4.28 0.50
N GLN A 45 1.99 5.54 0.92
CA GLN A 45 2.83 6.64 0.48
C GLN A 45 4.27 6.50 0.96
N LEU A 46 4.46 6.20 2.25
CA LEU A 46 5.79 6.04 2.85
C LEU A 46 6.57 4.91 2.16
N ILE A 47 5.93 3.76 1.91
CA ILE A 47 6.59 2.63 1.24
C ILE A 47 7.04 3.02 -0.17
N VAL A 48 6.19 3.71 -0.95
CA VAL A 48 6.55 4.14 -2.31
C VAL A 48 7.68 5.18 -2.29
N GLU A 49 7.67 6.08 -1.31
CA GLU A 49 8.71 7.11 -1.15
C GLU A 49 10.09 6.48 -0.89
N ARG A 50 10.11 5.41 -0.08
CA ARG A 50 11.34 4.69 0.35
C ARG A 50 11.75 3.53 -0.57
N SER A 51 10.92 3.13 -1.51
CA SER A 51 11.25 2.08 -2.50
C SER A 51 12.24 2.60 -3.54
N GLU A 52 12.64 1.81 -4.54
CA GLU A 52 13.43 2.27 -5.71
C GLU A 52 12.57 2.23 -6.98
N LEU A 53 12.93 2.97 -8.03
CA LEU A 53 12.22 2.85 -9.31
C LEU A 53 12.53 1.50 -9.95
N GLY A 54 11.50 0.82 -10.47
CA GLY A 54 11.64 -0.50 -11.07
C GLY A 54 11.77 -1.65 -10.06
N SER A 55 11.51 -1.41 -8.77
CA SER A 55 11.64 -2.44 -7.74
C SER A 55 10.30 -2.99 -7.25
N ARG A 56 10.35 -4.23 -6.74
CA ARG A 56 9.25 -4.90 -6.05
C ARG A 56 9.70 -5.23 -4.64
N ALA A 57 8.87 -4.90 -3.65
CA ALA A 57 9.16 -5.17 -2.25
C ALA A 57 7.91 -5.62 -1.49
N SER A 58 8.14 -6.33 -0.39
CA SER A 58 7.13 -6.65 0.61
C SER A 58 7.61 -6.16 1.97
N VAL A 59 6.75 -5.43 2.68
CA VAL A 59 7.04 -4.86 3.98
C VAL A 59 6.08 -5.49 4.98
N LYS A 60 6.64 -6.30 5.88
CA LYS A 60 5.89 -6.92 6.95
C LYS A 60 5.73 -5.91 8.09
N GLU A 61 4.52 -5.83 8.64
CA GLU A 61 4.24 -5.06 9.84
C GLU A 61 3.22 -5.85 10.68
N GLN A 62 3.70 -6.48 11.75
CA GLN A 62 2.90 -7.40 12.57
C GLN A 62 2.28 -8.54 11.73
N GLU A 63 0.95 -8.65 11.72
CA GLU A 63 0.17 -9.64 10.96
C GLU A 63 -0.15 -9.19 9.52
N TYR A 64 0.21 -7.94 9.18
CA TYR A 64 -0.04 -7.36 7.87
C TYR A 64 1.19 -7.43 6.98
N LEU A 65 0.96 -7.54 5.68
CA LEU A 65 1.98 -7.54 4.66
C LEU A 65 1.61 -6.52 3.58
N CYS A 66 2.50 -5.55 3.36
CA CYS A 66 2.33 -4.52 2.35
C CYS A 66 3.20 -4.86 1.14
N HIS A 67 2.59 -5.19 0.01
CA HIS A 67 3.31 -5.44 -1.23
C HIS A 67 3.30 -4.19 -2.09
N VAL A 68 4.48 -3.80 -2.58
CA VAL A 68 4.67 -2.63 -3.43
C VAL A 68 5.34 -3.02 -4.72
N TYR A 69 4.85 -2.44 -5.82
CA TYR A 69 5.55 -2.43 -7.10
C TYR A 69 5.67 -0.99 -7.59
N VAL A 70 6.90 -0.51 -7.74
CA VAL A 70 7.20 0.79 -8.34
C VAL A 70 7.76 0.56 -9.73
N ARG A 71 7.05 0.98 -10.78
CA ARG A 71 7.52 0.91 -12.17
C ARG A 71 8.64 1.92 -12.43
N SER A 72 9.40 1.68 -13.49
CA SER A 72 10.48 2.57 -13.95
C SER A 72 9.98 3.94 -14.44
N ASP A 73 8.71 4.06 -14.82
CA ASP A 73 8.07 5.32 -15.25
C ASP A 73 7.51 6.15 -14.08
N GLY A 74 7.66 5.67 -12.84
CA GLY A 74 7.21 6.33 -11.61
C GLY A 74 5.80 5.93 -11.17
N LEU A 75 5.06 5.13 -11.94
CA LEU A 75 3.76 4.63 -11.51
C LEU A 75 3.95 3.50 -10.48
N ALA A 76 3.26 3.60 -9.35
CA ALA A 76 3.41 2.66 -8.25
C ALA A 76 2.07 2.09 -7.81
N GLY A 77 2.07 0.82 -7.41
CA GLY A 77 0.93 0.15 -6.82
C GLY A 77 1.29 -0.42 -5.45
N VAL A 78 0.39 -0.27 -4.49
CA VAL A 78 0.52 -0.88 -3.15
C VAL A 78 -0.75 -1.64 -2.81
N VAL A 79 -0.58 -2.87 -2.34
CA VAL A 79 -1.64 -3.69 -1.77
C VAL A 79 -1.28 -4.08 -0.35
N ILE A 80 -2.20 -3.89 0.59
CA ILE A 80 -2.05 -4.28 2.00
C ILE A 80 -2.95 -5.49 2.24
N ALA A 81 -2.37 -6.57 2.77
CA ALA A 81 -3.05 -7.84 2.98
C ALA A 81 -2.68 -8.45 4.33
N ASP A 82 -3.39 -9.51 4.73
CA ASP A 82 -2.89 -10.42 5.76
C ASP A 82 -1.61 -11.12 5.29
N ASN A 83 -0.72 -11.47 6.22
CA ASN A 83 0.48 -12.27 5.94
C ASN A 83 0.18 -13.65 5.30
N GLU A 84 -1.01 -14.20 5.51
CA GLU A 84 -1.44 -15.46 4.90
C GLU A 84 -1.81 -15.32 3.42
N TYR A 85 -2.10 -14.10 2.94
CA TYR A 85 -2.54 -13.88 1.58
C TYR A 85 -1.37 -14.12 0.61
N PRO A 86 -1.53 -14.88 -0.50
CA PRO A 86 -0.40 -15.32 -1.30
C PRO A 86 0.29 -14.13 -1.99
N PRO A 87 1.60 -13.88 -1.74
CA PRO A 87 2.30 -12.73 -2.33
C PRO A 87 2.26 -12.72 -3.85
N ARG A 88 2.29 -13.90 -4.48
CA ARG A 88 2.18 -14.05 -5.94
C ARG A 88 0.92 -13.42 -6.51
N VAL A 89 -0.21 -13.61 -5.82
CA VAL A 89 -1.50 -13.05 -6.25
C VAL A 89 -1.52 -11.53 -6.04
N CYS A 90 -0.89 -11.03 -4.97
CA CYS A 90 -0.71 -9.59 -4.75
C CYS A 90 0.06 -8.92 -5.90
N PHE A 91 1.22 -9.46 -6.27
CA PHE A 91 2.00 -8.86 -7.37
C PHE A 91 1.31 -8.99 -8.72
N THR A 92 0.63 -10.12 -8.98
CA THR A 92 -0.20 -10.28 -10.20
C THR A 92 -1.31 -9.23 -10.27
N LEU A 93 -1.97 -8.95 -9.14
CA LEU A 93 -2.97 -7.90 -9.03
C LEU A 93 -2.35 -6.51 -9.30
N LEU A 94 -1.18 -6.21 -8.72
CA LEU A 94 -0.48 -4.95 -8.94
C LEU A 94 -0.11 -4.75 -10.42
N ASP A 95 0.46 -5.76 -11.08
CA ASP A 95 0.82 -5.67 -12.50
C ASP A 95 -0.41 -5.39 -13.37
N LYS A 96 -1.51 -6.12 -13.14
CA LYS A 96 -2.76 -5.94 -13.88
C LYS A 96 -3.35 -4.54 -13.69
N VAL A 97 -3.43 -4.07 -12.45
CA VAL A 97 -4.01 -2.76 -12.13
C VAL A 97 -3.17 -1.63 -12.69
N LEU A 98 -1.83 -1.72 -12.62
CA LEU A 98 -0.95 -0.68 -13.14
C LEU A 98 -0.93 -0.64 -14.67
N ASP A 99 -1.00 -1.79 -15.35
CA ASP A 99 -1.17 -1.85 -16.80
C ASP A 99 -2.50 -1.22 -17.23
N GLU A 100 -3.63 -1.66 -16.63
CA GLU A 100 -4.96 -1.14 -16.94
C GLU A 100 -5.07 0.37 -16.66
N PHE A 101 -4.57 0.82 -15.51
CA PHE A 101 -4.54 2.24 -15.13
C PHE A 101 -3.79 3.08 -16.17
N SER A 102 -2.60 2.63 -16.58
CA SER A 102 -1.77 3.36 -17.54
C SER A 102 -2.37 3.46 -18.96
N ARG A 103 -3.35 2.59 -19.28
CA ARG A 103 -4.11 2.65 -20.54
C ARG A 103 -5.28 3.63 -20.49
N GLN A 104 -5.84 3.87 -19.29
CA GLN A 104 -7.01 4.73 -19.10
C GLN A 104 -6.64 6.16 -18.70
N VAL A 105 -5.55 6.34 -17.95
CA VAL A 105 -5.13 7.63 -17.40
C VAL A 105 -3.78 8.01 -17.97
N SER A 106 -3.72 9.13 -18.68
CA SER A 106 -2.48 9.56 -19.35
C SER A 106 -1.39 9.91 -18.33
N ARG A 107 -0.14 9.60 -18.67
CA ARG A 107 1.03 9.94 -17.86
C ARG A 107 1.15 11.42 -17.54
N ALA A 108 0.62 12.29 -18.40
CA ALA A 108 0.61 13.74 -18.17
C ALA A 108 -0.27 14.15 -16.97
N GLU A 109 -1.25 13.33 -16.59
CA GLU A 109 -2.17 13.61 -15.49
C GLU A 109 -1.63 13.16 -14.13
N TRP A 110 -0.66 12.24 -14.10
CA TRP A 110 -0.15 11.67 -12.84
C TRP A 110 0.52 12.70 -11.90
N PRO A 111 1.32 13.67 -12.38
CA PRO A 111 1.99 14.64 -11.50
C PRO A 111 1.04 15.60 -10.78
N SER A 112 -0.16 15.84 -11.31
CA SER A 112 -1.18 16.73 -10.73
C SER A 112 -2.44 15.98 -10.26
N GLY A 113 -2.45 14.66 -10.40
CA GLY A 113 -3.57 13.79 -10.08
C GLY A 113 -3.89 13.73 -8.59
N SER A 114 -5.17 13.49 -8.30
CA SER A 114 -5.68 13.21 -6.97
C SER A 114 -6.84 12.19 -7.07
N PRO A 115 -7.27 11.58 -5.94
CA PRO A 115 -8.38 10.64 -5.96
C PRO A 115 -9.69 11.22 -6.53
N SER A 116 -9.88 12.53 -6.45
CA SER A 116 -11.07 13.21 -6.98
C SER A 116 -10.98 13.56 -8.47
N THR A 117 -9.78 13.74 -9.02
CA THR A 117 -9.60 14.13 -10.43
C THR A 117 -9.38 12.94 -11.35
N ILE A 118 -8.81 11.85 -10.84
CA ILE A 118 -8.45 10.68 -11.64
C ILE A 118 -9.70 9.81 -11.91
N PRO A 119 -10.12 9.66 -13.18
CA PRO A 119 -11.37 8.98 -13.57
C PRO A 119 -11.20 7.45 -13.68
N TYR A 120 -10.53 6.83 -12.71
CA TYR A 120 -10.36 5.37 -12.65
C TYR A 120 -11.28 4.77 -11.59
N THR A 121 -12.23 3.92 -12.00
CA THR A 121 -13.27 3.34 -11.12
C THR A 121 -13.14 1.83 -10.91
N ALA A 122 -12.23 1.16 -11.64
CA ALA A 122 -12.10 -0.30 -11.59
C ALA A 122 -11.44 -0.82 -10.29
N LEU A 123 -10.81 0.05 -9.50
CA LEU A 123 -9.99 -0.35 -8.35
C LEU A 123 -10.79 -1.09 -7.26
N ASP A 124 -12.00 -0.63 -6.94
CA ASP A 124 -12.89 -1.29 -5.98
C ASP A 124 -13.34 -2.66 -6.46
N GLY A 125 -13.62 -2.79 -7.76
CA GLY A 125 -13.98 -4.06 -8.38
C GLY A 125 -12.84 -5.08 -8.33
N HIS A 126 -11.61 -4.64 -8.59
CA HIS A 126 -10.42 -5.48 -8.44
C HIS A 126 -10.19 -5.90 -6.99
N LEU A 127 -10.26 -4.97 -6.04
CA LEU A 127 -10.10 -5.29 -4.62
C LEU A 127 -11.14 -6.31 -4.15
N SER A 128 -12.40 -6.18 -4.58
CA SER A 128 -13.48 -7.12 -4.24
C SER A 128 -13.28 -8.50 -4.89
N LYS A 129 -12.99 -8.54 -6.20
CA LYS A 129 -12.75 -9.80 -6.94
C LYS A 129 -11.60 -10.60 -6.32
N TYR A 130 -10.52 -9.92 -5.94
CA TYR A 130 -9.32 -10.55 -5.40
C TYR A 130 -9.41 -10.85 -3.89
N GLN A 131 -10.54 -10.62 -3.21
CA GLN A 131 -10.69 -11.15 -1.84
C GLN A 131 -10.57 -12.69 -1.80
N ASN A 132 -10.96 -13.36 -2.88
CA ASN A 132 -10.71 -14.79 -3.07
C ASN A 132 -9.53 -14.98 -4.04
N PRO A 133 -8.36 -15.45 -3.57
CA PRO A 133 -7.18 -15.66 -4.43
C PRO A 133 -7.42 -16.61 -5.60
N ARG A 134 -8.43 -17.49 -5.52
CA ARG A 134 -8.75 -18.45 -6.59
C ARG A 134 -9.42 -17.80 -7.79
N ASP A 135 -10.03 -16.64 -7.59
CA ASP A 135 -10.68 -15.88 -8.66
C ASP A 135 -9.67 -14.97 -9.39
N ALA A 136 -8.40 -14.97 -8.97
CA ALA A 136 -7.32 -14.33 -9.69
C ALA A 136 -7.09 -15.06 -11.01
N ASP A 137 -7.12 -14.31 -12.12
CA ASP A 137 -6.93 -14.88 -13.45
C ASP A 137 -5.51 -15.48 -13.57
N PRO A 138 -5.34 -16.74 -14.02
CA PRO A 138 -4.03 -17.36 -14.17
C PRO A 138 -3.27 -16.71 -15.33
N MET A 139 -2.56 -15.63 -15.06
CA MET A 139 -1.79 -14.91 -16.07
C MET A 139 -0.39 -15.51 -16.19
N THR A 140 -0.26 -16.57 -16.99
CA THR A 140 0.97 -17.38 -17.15
C THR A 140 2.23 -16.56 -17.48
N LYS A 141 2.08 -15.42 -18.17
CA LYS A 141 3.21 -14.52 -18.50
C LYS A 141 3.74 -13.75 -17.29
N VAL A 142 2.84 -13.17 -16.48
CA VAL A 142 3.23 -12.48 -15.24
C VAL A 142 3.81 -13.47 -14.24
N GLN A 143 3.32 -14.72 -14.24
CA GLN A 143 3.88 -15.76 -13.38
C GLN A 143 5.38 -15.99 -13.65
N ALA A 144 5.80 -16.05 -14.92
CA ALA A 144 7.21 -16.21 -15.29
C ALA A 144 8.07 -14.99 -14.88
N GLU A 145 7.56 -13.78 -15.11
CA GLU A 145 8.28 -12.54 -14.75
C GLU A 145 8.45 -12.38 -13.22
N LEU A 146 7.45 -12.79 -12.43
CA LEU A 146 7.53 -12.75 -10.96
C LEU A 146 8.49 -13.79 -10.39
N ASP A 147 8.62 -14.97 -11.02
CA ASP A 147 9.57 -15.99 -10.58
C ASP A 147 11.03 -15.58 -10.86
N GLU A 148 11.28 -14.76 -11.89
CA GLU A 148 12.60 -14.18 -12.20
C GLU A 148 12.92 -12.92 -11.40
N THR A 149 11.90 -12.17 -10.96
CA THR A 149 12.09 -10.89 -10.25
C THR A 149 12.42 -11.10 -8.77
N LYS A 150 13.56 -10.57 -8.31
CA LYS A 150 13.89 -10.53 -6.88
C LYS A 150 12.95 -9.57 -6.14
N ILE A 151 12.11 -10.11 -5.26
CA ILE A 151 11.27 -9.33 -4.35
C ILE A 151 12.09 -9.05 -3.08
N ILE A 152 12.24 -7.77 -2.74
CA ILE A 152 12.92 -7.35 -1.50
C ILE A 152 11.95 -7.56 -0.32
N LEU A 153 12.42 -8.18 0.77
CA LEU A 153 11.62 -8.39 1.97
C LEU A 153 12.14 -7.51 3.12
N HIS A 154 11.27 -6.66 3.62
CA HIS A 154 11.45 -5.83 4.80
C HIS A 154 10.66 -6.44 5.95
N ASN A 155 11.33 -6.72 7.07
CA ASN A 155 10.69 -7.38 8.22
C ASN A 155 9.79 -6.44 9.04
N THR A 156 10.09 -5.14 9.01
CA THR A 156 9.35 -4.09 9.71
C THR A 156 9.37 -2.79 8.92
N MET A 157 8.41 -1.90 9.19
CA MET A 157 8.39 -0.55 8.61
C MET A 157 9.68 0.24 8.93
N GLU A 158 10.30 0.03 10.10
CA GLU A 158 11.52 0.74 10.48
C GLU A 158 12.70 0.45 9.54
N SER A 159 12.70 -0.70 8.86
CA SER A 159 13.75 -1.02 7.90
C SER A 159 13.73 -0.17 6.62
N LEU A 160 12.65 0.59 6.39
CA LEU A 160 12.54 1.58 5.32
C LEU A 160 12.99 2.98 5.74
N LEU A 161 13.22 3.20 7.03
CA LEU A 161 13.54 4.52 7.58
C LEU A 161 15.04 4.80 7.54
N GLU A 162 15.38 6.08 7.47
CA GLU A 162 16.78 6.51 7.55
C GLU A 162 17.34 6.38 8.97
N ARG A 163 18.67 6.30 9.09
CA ARG A 163 19.33 6.21 10.39
C ARG A 163 18.99 7.44 11.24
N GLY A 164 18.31 7.21 12.37
CA GLY A 164 17.91 8.26 13.31
C GLY A 164 16.51 8.83 13.06
N GLU A 165 15.83 8.40 11.99
CA GLU A 165 14.44 8.70 11.73
C GLU A 165 13.52 7.79 12.56
N LYS A 166 12.41 8.33 13.07
CA LYS A 166 11.42 7.60 13.86
C LYS A 166 10.06 7.64 13.18
N LEU A 167 9.39 6.50 13.14
CA LEU A 167 8.02 6.39 12.62
C LEU A 167 7.06 7.36 13.34
N ASP A 168 7.24 7.56 14.65
CA ASP A 168 6.42 8.46 15.45
C ASP A 168 6.51 9.93 15.00
N ASP A 169 7.69 10.35 14.53
CA ASP A 169 7.92 11.70 14.03
C ASP A 169 7.25 11.89 12.66
N LEU A 170 7.33 10.87 11.80
CA LEU A 170 6.64 10.85 10.51
C LEU A 170 5.12 10.88 10.68
N VAL A 171 4.58 10.04 11.58
CA VAL A 171 3.15 10.05 11.92
C VAL A 171 2.71 11.42 12.44
N SER A 172 3.52 12.05 13.30
CA SER A 172 3.18 13.37 13.86
C SER A 172 3.18 14.48 12.79
N LYS A 173 4.12 14.44 11.84
CA LYS A 173 4.27 15.43 10.76
C LYS A 173 3.36 15.18 9.55
N SER A 174 2.80 13.97 9.40
CA SER A 174 1.96 13.60 8.27
C SER A 174 0.75 14.52 8.10
N GLU A 175 0.52 15.00 6.87
CA GLU A 175 -0.68 15.75 6.48
C GLU A 175 -1.84 14.81 6.07
N VAL A 176 -1.54 13.54 5.82
CA VAL A 176 -2.53 12.51 5.47
C VAL A 176 -3.31 12.02 6.69
N LEU A 177 -2.65 12.00 7.85
CA LEU A 177 -3.27 11.55 9.09
C LEU A 177 -3.99 12.70 9.80
N GLY A 178 -5.28 12.53 10.06
CA GLY A 178 -6.06 13.41 10.91
C GLY A 178 -5.64 13.35 12.38
N ALA A 179 -6.07 14.34 13.15
CA ALA A 179 -5.74 14.43 14.59
C ALA A 179 -6.19 13.18 15.37
N GLN A 180 -7.36 12.63 15.05
CA GLN A 180 -7.90 11.42 15.66
C GLN A 180 -7.04 10.19 15.35
N SER A 181 -6.59 10.04 14.10
CA SER A 181 -5.72 8.94 13.68
C SER A 181 -4.36 9.01 14.36
N LYS A 182 -3.75 10.19 14.43
CA LYS A 182 -2.50 10.40 15.19
C LYS A 182 -2.66 10.03 16.67
N ALA A 183 -3.78 10.41 17.29
CA ALA A 183 -4.09 10.05 18.68
C ALA A 183 -4.31 8.53 18.84
N PHE A 184 -5.04 7.90 17.90
CA PHE A 184 -5.28 6.47 17.88
C PHE A 184 -3.98 5.67 17.86
N TYR A 185 -3.04 6.02 16.98
CA TYR A 185 -1.72 5.37 16.92
C TYR A 185 -0.91 5.53 18.20
N LYS A 186 -0.87 6.73 18.78
CA LYS A 186 -0.18 6.97 20.05
C LYS A 186 -0.75 6.12 21.18
N THR A 187 -2.07 5.99 21.24
CA THR A 187 -2.75 5.15 22.25
C THR A 187 -2.47 3.67 22.03
N ALA A 188 -2.57 3.19 20.79
CA ALA A 188 -2.30 1.79 20.44
C ALA A 188 -0.85 1.39 20.77
N ARG A 189 0.14 2.25 20.45
CA ARG A 189 1.54 2.01 20.83
C ARG A 189 1.73 1.92 22.34
N LYS A 190 1.11 2.82 23.11
CA LYS A 190 1.21 2.81 24.58
C LYS A 190 0.63 1.54 25.19
N GLN A 191 -0.52 1.09 24.70
CA GLN A 191 -1.17 -0.13 25.17
C GLN A 191 -0.32 -1.38 24.89
N ASN A 192 0.28 -1.46 23.69
CA ASN A 192 1.17 -2.58 23.32
C ASN A 192 2.53 -2.53 24.05
N SER A 193 3.03 -1.34 24.43
CA SER A 193 4.27 -1.23 25.22
C SER A 193 4.13 -1.67 26.68
N CYS A 194 2.92 -1.65 27.25
CA CYS A 194 2.69 -2.05 28.65
C CYS A 194 2.67 -3.57 28.86
N CYS A 195 2.70 -4.38 27.79
CA CYS A 195 2.65 -5.84 27.88
C CYS A 195 4.00 -6.53 27.59
N ALA A 196 5.07 -5.77 27.36
CA ALA A 196 6.44 -6.29 27.21
C ALA A 196 7.23 -6.31 28.53
N VAL A 197 6.61 -5.87 29.64
CA VAL A 197 7.18 -5.88 30.99
C VAL A 197 6.25 -6.69 31.90
N MET A 198 6.22 -8.00 31.70
CA MET A 198 5.85 -8.98 32.71
C MET A 198 6.56 -10.30 32.43
#